data_AF-A0A7C3HFS8-F1
#
_entry.id   AF-A0A7C3HFS8-F1
#
_cell.length_a   1.000
_cell.length_b   1.000
_cell.length_c   1.000
_cell.angle_alpha   90.00
_cell.angle_beta   90.00
_cell.angle_gamma   90.00
#
_symmetry.space_group_name_H-M   'P 1'
#
loop_
_entity.id
_entity.type
_entity.pdbx_description
1 polymer ?
#
loop_
_entity_poly.entity_id
_entity_poly.type
_entity_poly.pdbx_seq_one_letter_code
_entity_poly.pdbx_strand_id
1 'polypeptide(L)'
;NIRSPRVNFNGKDHPGYVLFINQSKDFAMLEVSTDGQYVVPLRQQPLAETDTVWAVGFPMGGGQVVNQGEYEGLIEDGTLHTTASVDHGQSGGGLISCENGHHVLAGMTTGFGAIRAGGEVIRLDDYSVALSSMDIEPLMGSDQHQAVAYVDTREEPVVTEPYYEEYIPEATLAGYSDEPIDSVAMSKLGSAEYYPYLYYEEHP
;
A
#
# COMPACT_ATOMS: atom_id res chain seq x y z
N ASN A 1 -29.34 -5.24 8.26
CA ASN A 1 -28.99 -3.83 8.49
C ASN A 1 -27.58 -3.60 7.99
N ILE A 2 -27.43 -3.26 6.71
CA ILE A 2 -26.13 -2.83 6.18
C ILE A 2 -25.92 -1.41 6.74
N ARG A 3 -24.94 -1.25 7.63
CA ARG A 3 -24.58 0.08 8.13
C ARG A 3 -23.93 0.82 6.96
N SER A 4 -24.34 2.07 6.73
CA SER A 4 -23.63 2.94 5.79
C SER A 4 -22.15 3.02 6.20
N PRO A 5 -21.22 2.93 5.24
CA PRO A 5 -19.80 3.13 5.55
C PRO A 5 -19.60 4.51 6.18
N ARG A 6 -18.61 4.62 7.07
CA ARG A 6 -18.22 5.89 7.70
C ARG A 6 -16.82 6.24 7.24
N VAL A 7 -16.62 7.49 6.83
CA VAL A 7 -15.31 8.04 6.50
C VAL A 7 -14.94 9.01 7.61
N ASN A 8 -13.76 8.83 8.20
CA ASN A 8 -13.23 9.77 9.18
C ASN A 8 -12.24 10.72 8.52
N PHE A 9 -12.43 12.02 8.71
CA PHE A 9 -11.42 13.02 8.37
C PHE A 9 -11.42 14.12 9.43
N ASN A 10 -10.24 14.59 9.84
CA ASN A 10 -10.05 15.55 10.95
C ASN A 10 -10.80 15.14 12.25
N GLY A 11 -10.85 13.85 12.56
CA GLY A 11 -11.51 13.33 13.77
C GLY A 11 -13.03 13.39 13.76
N LYS A 12 -13.65 13.72 12.62
CA LYS A 12 -15.10 13.74 12.43
C LYS A 12 -15.51 12.62 11.49
N ASP A 13 -16.58 11.92 11.86
CA ASP A 13 -17.16 10.87 11.04
C ASP A 13 -18.22 11.43 10.09
N HIS A 14 -18.16 10.96 8.85
CA HIS A 14 -19.08 11.32 7.78
C HIS A 14 -19.75 10.05 7.25
N PRO A 15 -21.09 10.05 7.05
CA PRO A 15 -21.74 8.96 6.36
C PRO A 15 -21.30 8.95 4.89
N GLY A 16 -20.80 7.80 4.44
CA GLY A 16 -20.53 7.53 3.03
C GLY A 16 -21.70 6.77 2.40
N TYR A 17 -21.97 7.04 1.13
CA TYR A 17 -22.92 6.29 0.32
C TYR A 17 -22.17 5.57 -0.79
N VAL A 18 -22.39 4.26 -0.91
CA VAL A 18 -21.76 3.48 -1.98
C VAL A 18 -22.39 3.89 -3.31
N LEU A 19 -21.58 4.45 -4.21
CA LEU A 19 -21.99 4.76 -5.58
C LEU A 19 -21.78 3.56 -6.50
N PHE A 20 -20.66 2.87 -6.33
CA PHE A 20 -20.23 1.82 -7.24
C PHE A 20 -19.28 0.84 -6.53
N ILE A 21 -19.35 -0.44 -6.91
CA ILE A 21 -18.41 -1.48 -6.49
C ILE A 21 -17.98 -2.24 -7.74
N ASN A 22 -16.67 -2.35 -7.93
CA ASN A 22 -16.05 -3.23 -8.91
C ASN A 22 -15.31 -4.36 -8.19
N GLN A 23 -15.95 -5.52 -8.11
CA GLN A 23 -15.36 -6.69 -7.44
C GLN A 23 -14.13 -7.24 -8.15
N SER A 24 -14.04 -7.12 -9.48
CA SER A 24 -12.89 -7.67 -10.21
C SER A 24 -11.62 -6.83 -10.07
N LYS A 25 -11.75 -5.60 -9.56
CA LYS A 25 -10.63 -4.68 -9.31
C LYS A 25 -10.47 -4.35 -7.82
N ASP A 26 -11.23 -5.02 -6.96
CA ASP A 26 -11.29 -4.74 -5.52
C ASP A 26 -11.43 -3.24 -5.21
N PHE A 27 -12.39 -2.59 -5.87
CA PHE A 27 -12.57 -1.14 -5.82
C PHE A 27 -14.01 -0.79 -5.44
N ALA A 28 -14.17 0.18 -4.54
CA ALA A 28 -15.45 0.76 -4.19
C ALA A 28 -15.37 2.28 -4.21
N MET A 29 -16.39 2.92 -4.80
CA MET A 29 -16.51 4.38 -4.83
C MET A 29 -17.60 4.81 -3.87
N LEU A 30 -17.26 5.76 -2.99
CA LEU A 30 -18.16 6.32 -1.99
C LEU A 30 -18.41 7.80 -2.28
N GLU A 31 -19.66 8.22 -2.20
CA GLU A 31 -20.03 9.63 -2.07
C GLU A 31 -19.96 10.02 -0.60
N VAL A 32 -19.19 11.07 -0.30
CA VAL A 32 -19.09 11.65 1.03
C VAL A 32 -18.99 13.17 0.91
N SER A 33 -19.64 13.90 1.82
CA SER A 33 -19.41 15.33 1.93
C SER A 33 -18.01 15.55 2.47
N THR A 34 -17.18 16.33 1.78
CA THR A 34 -15.79 16.61 2.18
C THR A 34 -15.67 17.79 3.15
N ASP A 35 -16.78 18.45 3.52
CA ASP A 35 -16.81 19.71 4.29
C ASP A 35 -15.85 20.79 3.71
N GLY A 36 -15.61 20.78 2.39
CA GLY A 36 -14.72 21.73 1.72
C GLY A 36 -13.22 21.39 1.82
N GLN A 37 -12.86 20.17 2.23
CA GLN A 37 -11.47 19.71 2.20
C GLN A 37 -10.93 19.61 0.78
N TYR A 38 -9.61 19.79 0.66
CA TYR A 38 -8.89 19.60 -0.58
C TYR A 38 -8.95 18.15 -1.02
N VAL A 39 -9.25 17.93 -2.30
CA VAL A 39 -9.26 16.61 -2.91
C VAL A 39 -7.93 16.40 -3.64
N VAL A 40 -7.27 15.28 -3.36
CA VAL A 40 -6.04 14.93 -4.05
C VAL A 40 -6.36 14.63 -5.53
N PRO A 41 -5.75 15.34 -6.49
CA PRO A 41 -5.99 15.08 -7.90
C PRO A 41 -5.45 13.71 -8.30
N LEU A 42 -6.13 13.02 -9.21
CA LEU A 42 -5.58 11.82 -9.84
C LEU A 42 -4.36 12.19 -10.68
N ARG A 43 -3.31 11.37 -10.56
CA ARG A 43 -2.16 11.46 -11.46
C ARG A 43 -2.61 11.22 -12.90
N GLN A 44 -2.11 12.03 -13.83
CA GLN A 44 -2.52 12.02 -15.24
C GLN A 44 -1.58 11.23 -16.14
N GLN A 45 -0.34 11.00 -15.70
CA GLN A 45 0.64 10.21 -16.42
C GLN A 45 0.98 8.93 -15.65
N PRO A 46 1.40 7.84 -16.34
CA PRO A 46 1.97 6.69 -15.66
C PRO A 46 3.14 7.09 -14.73
N LEU A 47 3.37 6.29 -13.68
CA LEU A 47 4.58 6.42 -12.88
C LEU A 47 5.81 6.06 -13.73
N ALA A 48 6.89 6.80 -13.53
CA ALA A 48 8.21 6.46 -14.05
C ALA A 48 8.99 5.67 -13.00
N GLU A 49 9.90 4.79 -13.41
CA GLU A 49 10.75 3.98 -12.50
C GLU A 49 11.55 4.82 -11.50
N THR A 50 11.75 6.11 -11.77
CA THR A 50 12.45 7.04 -10.88
C THR A 50 11.51 7.75 -9.89
N ASP A 51 10.20 7.49 -9.93
CA ASP A 51 9.23 8.19 -9.09
C ASP A 51 9.26 7.64 -7.66
N THR A 52 9.42 8.55 -6.70
CA THR A 52 9.14 8.30 -5.28
C THR A 52 7.63 8.27 -5.06
N VAL A 53 7.20 7.37 -4.18
CA VAL A 53 5.80 7.23 -3.77
C VAL A 53 5.65 7.19 -2.25
N TRP A 54 4.46 7.52 -1.78
CA TRP A 54 4.09 7.48 -0.36
C TRP A 54 2.78 6.71 -0.19
N ALA A 55 2.83 5.59 0.53
CA ALA A 55 1.64 4.86 0.94
C ALA A 55 1.03 5.53 2.17
N VAL A 56 -0.23 5.94 2.07
CA VAL A 56 -0.98 6.64 3.13
C VAL A 56 -2.19 5.81 3.54
N GLY A 57 -2.29 5.47 4.83
CA GLY A 57 -3.40 4.66 5.34
C GLY A 57 -3.49 4.61 6.85
N PHE A 58 -4.41 3.79 7.38
CA PHE A 58 -4.69 3.65 8.82
C PHE A 58 -4.42 2.21 9.30
N PRO A 59 -3.14 1.83 9.51
CA PRO A 59 -2.80 0.46 9.85
C PRO A 59 -3.50 0.04 11.15
N MET A 60 -4.08 -1.16 11.13
CA MET A 60 -4.81 -1.76 12.26
C MET A 60 -5.93 -0.87 12.83
N GLY A 61 -6.49 0.05 12.04
CA GLY A 61 -7.49 1.02 12.49
C GLY A 61 -6.96 2.07 13.47
N GLY A 62 -5.64 2.25 13.53
CA GLY A 62 -4.95 3.22 14.37
C GLY A 62 -4.94 4.63 13.78
N GLY A 63 -3.84 5.36 13.98
CA GLY A 63 -3.62 6.68 13.38
C GLY A 63 -3.25 6.60 11.90
N GLN A 64 -3.32 7.73 11.20
CA GLN A 64 -2.81 7.83 9.84
C GLN A 64 -1.28 7.65 9.84
N VAL A 65 -0.77 6.84 8.92
CA VAL A 65 0.65 6.61 8.69
C VAL A 65 0.98 6.91 7.23
N VAL A 66 2.19 7.42 7.02
CA VAL A 66 2.76 7.69 5.69
C VAL A 66 4.09 6.96 5.59
N ASN A 67 4.20 6.02 4.66
CA ASN A 67 5.43 5.28 4.39
C ASN A 67 5.96 5.64 3.01
N GLN A 68 7.21 6.09 2.93
CA GLN A 68 7.86 6.41 1.68
C GLN A 68 8.48 5.15 1.04
N GLY A 69 8.48 5.10 -0.28
CA GLY A 69 9.21 4.11 -1.06
C GLY A 69 9.42 4.55 -2.50
N GLU A 70 9.82 3.60 -3.33
CA GLU A 70 10.06 3.77 -4.76
C GLU A 70 9.03 2.96 -5.56
N TYR A 71 8.74 3.42 -6.78
CA TYR A 71 7.94 2.65 -7.72
C TYR A 71 8.81 1.65 -8.48
N GLU A 72 8.43 0.38 -8.42
CA GLU A 72 9.20 -0.76 -8.94
C GLU A 72 8.60 -1.36 -10.22
N GLY A 73 7.66 -0.65 -10.86
CA GLY A 73 7.02 -1.12 -12.08
C GLY A 73 5.64 -1.75 -11.87
N LEU A 74 5.19 -2.47 -12.91
CA LEU A 74 3.92 -3.21 -12.91
C LEU A 74 4.17 -4.70 -12.68
N ILE A 75 3.30 -5.36 -11.93
CA ILE A 75 3.27 -6.84 -11.89
C ILE A 75 2.35 -7.39 -13.00
N GLU A 76 2.26 -8.72 -13.11
CA GLU A 76 1.60 -9.41 -14.23
C GLU A 76 0.13 -9.01 -14.46
N ASP A 77 -0.59 -8.60 -13.42
CA ASP A 77 -2.00 -8.18 -13.49
C ASP A 77 -2.19 -6.67 -13.76
N GLY A 78 -1.10 -5.93 -13.93
CA GLY A 78 -1.10 -4.48 -14.18
C GLY A 78 -1.21 -3.62 -12.93
N THR A 79 -1.18 -4.18 -11.72
CA THR A 79 -1.08 -3.39 -10.49
C THR A 79 0.32 -2.82 -10.30
N LEU A 80 0.38 -1.66 -9.63
CA LEU A 80 1.63 -0.98 -9.29
C LEU A 80 2.34 -1.76 -8.20
N HIS A 81 3.66 -1.96 -8.35
CA HIS A 81 4.53 -2.46 -7.31
C HIS A 81 5.35 -1.32 -6.69
N THR A 82 5.49 -1.32 -5.38
CA THR A 82 6.29 -0.33 -4.65
C THR A 82 6.95 -0.90 -3.40
N THR A 83 8.10 -0.32 -3.04
CA THR A 83 8.78 -0.55 -1.77
C THR A 83 8.20 0.22 -0.58
N ALA A 84 7.17 1.06 -0.80
CA ALA A 84 6.49 1.75 0.29
C ALA A 84 5.77 0.73 1.18
N SER A 85 6.20 0.59 2.43
CA SER A 85 5.67 -0.40 3.36
C SER A 85 4.18 -0.22 3.62
N VAL A 86 3.41 -1.30 3.47
CA VAL A 86 1.97 -1.37 3.77
C VAL A 86 1.70 -2.51 4.74
N ASP A 87 0.78 -2.28 5.68
CA ASP A 87 0.33 -3.28 6.66
C ASP A 87 -1.22 -3.44 6.61
N HIS A 88 -1.72 -4.40 7.36
CA HIS A 88 -3.14 -4.64 7.57
C HIS A 88 -3.90 -3.37 7.96
N GLY A 89 -5.10 -3.17 7.43
CA GLY A 89 -5.92 -1.98 7.62
C GLY A 89 -5.56 -0.78 6.73
N GLN A 90 -4.52 -0.87 5.89
CA GLN A 90 -4.18 0.16 4.92
C GLN A 90 -4.76 -0.08 3.51
N SER A 91 -5.54 -1.16 3.32
CA SER A 91 -6.30 -1.37 2.08
C SER A 91 -7.27 -0.20 1.83
N GLY A 92 -7.36 0.24 0.58
CA GLY A 92 -8.09 1.45 0.20
C GLY A 92 -7.35 2.76 0.55
N GLY A 93 -6.14 2.68 1.12
CA GLY A 93 -5.25 3.81 1.32
C GLY A 93 -4.76 4.41 0.01
N GLY A 94 -4.27 5.66 0.07
CA GLY A 94 -3.77 6.36 -1.11
C GLY A 94 -2.30 6.09 -1.35
N LEU A 95 -1.92 5.76 -2.59
CA LEU A 95 -0.54 5.79 -3.04
C LEU A 95 -0.29 7.15 -3.72
N ILE A 96 0.45 8.01 -3.03
CA ILE A 96 0.72 9.39 -3.46
C ILE A 96 2.05 9.43 -4.22
N SER A 97 2.14 10.24 -5.26
CA SER A 97 3.42 10.61 -5.87
C SER A 97 3.44 12.10 -6.21
N CYS A 98 4.53 12.56 -6.83
CA CYS A 98 4.66 13.92 -7.32
C CYS A 98 4.53 13.97 -8.84
N GLU A 99 3.69 14.87 -9.35
CA GLU A 99 3.60 15.21 -10.78
C GLU A 99 3.65 16.74 -10.92
N ASN A 100 4.63 17.24 -11.68
CA ASN A 100 4.83 18.69 -11.87
C ASN A 100 4.94 19.51 -10.57
N GLY A 101 5.50 18.92 -9.51
CA GLY A 101 5.64 19.56 -8.20
C GLY A 101 4.37 19.54 -7.33
N HIS A 102 3.34 18.81 -7.74
CA HIS A 102 2.10 18.63 -6.98
C HIS A 102 1.96 17.18 -6.50
N HIS A 103 1.45 17.00 -5.28
CA HIS A 103 1.03 15.69 -4.79
C HIS A 103 -0.21 15.22 -5.55
N VAL A 104 -0.13 14.03 -6.09
CA VAL A 104 -1.17 13.40 -6.89
C VAL A 104 -1.42 11.97 -6.41
N LEU A 105 -2.63 11.47 -6.58
CA LEU A 105 -2.97 10.09 -6.31
C LEU A 105 -2.52 9.24 -7.49
N ALA A 106 -1.45 8.47 -7.31
CA ALA A 106 -0.93 7.54 -8.30
C ALA A 106 -1.66 6.19 -8.28
N GLY A 107 -2.28 5.83 -7.15
CA GLY A 107 -3.09 4.62 -7.04
C GLY A 107 -3.75 4.47 -5.68
N MET A 108 -4.43 3.34 -5.47
CA MET A 108 -4.99 2.93 -4.18
C MET A 108 -4.37 1.61 -3.75
N THR A 109 -3.85 1.56 -2.53
CA THR A 109 -3.26 0.36 -1.95
C THR A 109 -4.28 -0.76 -1.86
N THR A 110 -3.95 -1.93 -2.38
CA THR A 110 -4.82 -3.12 -2.37
C THR A 110 -4.25 -4.26 -1.53
N GLY A 111 -2.94 -4.26 -1.28
CA GLY A 111 -2.31 -5.31 -0.48
C GLY A 111 -0.80 -5.21 -0.42
N PHE A 112 -0.20 -6.27 0.11
CA PHE A 112 1.24 -6.42 0.25
C PHE A 112 1.69 -7.87 -0.01
N GLY A 113 2.97 -8.04 -0.28
CA GLY A 113 3.62 -9.31 -0.46
C GLY A 113 3.86 -10.00 0.87
N ALA A 114 3.62 -11.30 0.91
CA ALA A 114 3.96 -12.12 2.08
C ALA A 114 4.51 -13.48 1.64
N ILE A 115 5.31 -14.08 2.51
CA ILE A 115 5.80 -15.45 2.37
C ILE A 115 5.24 -16.32 3.50
N ARG A 116 5.17 -17.62 3.25
CA ARG A 116 4.90 -18.61 4.29
C ARG A 116 6.19 -19.32 4.68
N ALA A 117 6.57 -19.22 5.94
CA ALA A 117 7.72 -19.93 6.49
C ALA A 117 7.32 -20.58 7.81
N GLY A 118 7.55 -21.89 7.96
CA GLY A 118 7.27 -22.60 9.22
C GLY A 118 5.80 -22.64 9.65
N GLY A 119 4.85 -22.35 8.75
CA GLY A 119 3.43 -22.23 9.08
C GLY A 119 2.97 -20.82 9.47
N GLU A 120 3.90 -19.86 9.52
CA GLU A 120 3.63 -18.45 9.77
C GLU A 120 3.60 -17.66 8.46
N VAL A 121 2.86 -16.55 8.47
CA VAL A 121 2.82 -15.58 7.38
C VAL A 121 3.76 -14.44 7.75
N ILE A 122 4.79 -14.23 6.94
CA ILE A 122 5.77 -13.16 7.13
C ILE A 122 5.56 -12.13 6.02
N ARG A 123 5.28 -10.89 6.43
CA ARG A 123 5.12 -9.75 5.54
C ARG A 123 6.47 -9.37 4.91
N LEU A 124 6.42 -8.90 3.66
CA LEU A 124 7.56 -8.29 2.98
C LEU A 124 7.39 -6.77 3.05
N ASP A 125 8.28 -6.10 3.78
CA ASP A 125 8.17 -4.66 4.06
C ASP A 125 8.38 -3.79 2.83
N ASP A 126 9.07 -4.31 1.83
CA ASP A 126 9.46 -3.66 0.57
C ASP A 126 8.63 -4.16 -0.63
N TYR A 127 7.51 -4.84 -0.38
CA TYR A 127 6.64 -5.35 -1.44
C TYR A 127 5.18 -4.99 -1.16
N SER A 128 4.71 -3.89 -1.75
CA SER A 128 3.31 -3.47 -1.68
C SER A 128 2.72 -3.29 -3.07
N VAL A 129 1.40 -3.48 -3.17
CA VAL A 129 0.67 -3.36 -4.43
C VAL A 129 -0.46 -2.35 -4.37
N ALA A 130 -0.70 -1.67 -5.49
CA ALA A 130 -1.76 -0.67 -5.62
C ALA A 130 -2.46 -0.73 -6.99
N LEU A 131 -3.76 -0.49 -6.98
CA LEU A 131 -4.54 -0.22 -8.19
C LEU A 131 -4.16 1.14 -8.76
N SER A 132 -3.72 1.19 -10.02
CA SER A 132 -3.25 2.42 -10.66
C SER A 132 -4.34 3.48 -10.84
N SER A 133 -3.97 4.76 -10.76
CA SER A 133 -4.88 5.88 -11.10
C SER A 133 -5.39 5.80 -12.52
N MET A 134 -4.61 5.21 -13.44
CA MET A 134 -4.99 4.96 -14.83
C MET A 134 -6.13 3.94 -14.94
N ASP A 135 -6.24 3.02 -13.98
CA ASP A 135 -7.33 2.06 -13.87
C ASP A 135 -8.54 2.62 -13.12
N ILE A 136 -8.31 3.55 -12.18
CA ILE A 136 -9.36 4.20 -11.38
C ILE A 136 -10.14 5.21 -12.23
N GLU A 137 -9.46 6.05 -13.02
CA GLU A 137 -10.08 7.14 -13.78
C GLU A 137 -11.26 6.68 -14.68
N PRO A 138 -11.14 5.60 -15.47
CA PRO A 138 -12.26 5.11 -16.27
C PRO A 138 -13.46 4.61 -15.44
N LEU A 139 -13.25 4.21 -14.19
CA LEU A 139 -14.29 3.71 -13.29
C LEU A 139 -15.11 4.84 -12.65
N MET A 140 -14.57 6.06 -12.61
CA MET A 140 -15.24 7.21 -11.99
C MET A 140 -16.31 7.85 -12.91
N GLY A 141 -16.25 7.57 -14.22
CA GLY A 141 -17.16 8.16 -15.20
C GLY A 141 -16.83 9.62 -15.53
N SER A 142 -17.41 10.15 -16.62
CA SER A 142 -17.04 11.45 -17.21
C SER A 142 -17.27 12.69 -16.32
N ASP A 143 -18.02 12.55 -15.23
CA ASP A 143 -18.47 13.66 -14.40
C ASP A 143 -17.76 13.69 -13.02
N GLN A 144 -16.87 12.74 -12.73
CA GLN A 144 -16.16 12.64 -11.45
C GLN A 144 -14.65 12.56 -11.66
N HIS A 145 -13.98 13.72 -11.72
CA HIS A 145 -12.52 13.81 -11.87
C HIS A 145 -11.76 13.92 -10.53
N GLN A 146 -12.38 13.55 -9.41
CA GLN A 146 -11.86 13.86 -8.08
C GLN A 146 -12.04 12.66 -7.14
N ALA A 147 -10.93 12.03 -6.76
CA ALA A 147 -10.90 10.93 -5.80
C ALA A 147 -10.35 11.46 -4.47
N VAL A 148 -11.08 11.24 -3.37
CA VAL A 148 -10.62 11.65 -2.04
C VAL A 148 -9.76 10.55 -1.45
N ALA A 149 -8.45 10.60 -1.72
CA ALA A 149 -7.49 10.05 -0.77
C ALA A 149 -7.25 11.11 0.31
N TYR A 150 -7.62 10.83 1.54
CA TYR A 150 -7.33 11.73 2.65
C TYR A 150 -5.86 11.60 3.02
N VAL A 151 -5.12 12.69 2.88
CA VAL A 151 -3.75 12.86 3.40
C VAL A 151 -3.80 14.12 4.26
N ASP A 152 -3.75 14.00 5.59
CA ASP A 152 -3.57 15.18 6.42
C ASP A 152 -2.12 15.65 6.28
N THR A 153 -1.89 16.63 5.41
CA THR A 153 -0.56 17.20 5.17
C THR A 153 -0.18 18.29 6.17
N ARG A 154 -0.97 18.49 7.25
CA ARG A 154 -0.73 19.55 8.24
C ARG A 154 0.00 19.09 9.50
N GLU A 155 0.22 17.79 9.65
CA GLU A 155 1.14 17.25 10.64
C GLU A 155 2.38 16.77 9.89
N GLU A 156 3.57 17.14 10.37
CA GLU A 156 4.81 16.58 9.83
C GLU A 156 4.69 15.05 9.91
N PRO A 157 4.91 14.32 8.80
CA PRO A 157 4.84 12.88 8.84
C PRO A 157 5.83 12.40 9.89
N VAL A 158 5.35 11.62 10.86
CA VAL A 158 6.24 10.85 11.72
C VAL A 158 6.88 9.82 10.80
N VAL A 159 8.05 10.15 10.28
CA VAL A 159 8.91 9.21 9.57
C VAL A 159 9.33 8.17 10.60
N THR A 160 8.64 7.03 10.62
CA THR A 160 9.11 5.87 11.36
C THR A 160 10.21 5.25 10.53
N GLU A 161 11.47 5.38 10.98
CA GLU A 161 12.55 4.58 10.41
C GLU A 161 12.21 3.09 10.55
N PRO A 162 12.60 2.24 9.57
CA PRO A 162 12.35 0.81 9.63
C PRO A 162 12.95 0.24 10.92
N TYR A 163 12.10 -0.33 11.77
CA TYR A 163 12.51 -1.01 12.98
C TYR A 163 12.95 -2.43 12.60
N TYR A 164 14.26 -2.62 12.43
CA TYR A 164 14.83 -3.96 12.29
C TYR A 164 14.84 -4.66 13.66
N GLU A 165 13.85 -5.51 13.94
CA GLU A 165 14.05 -6.55 14.96
C GLU A 165 14.98 -7.62 14.36
N GLU A 166 16.25 -7.54 14.73
CA GLU A 166 17.25 -8.57 14.45
C GLU A 166 16.91 -9.83 15.26
N TYR A 167 15.98 -10.67 14.76
CA TYR A 167 15.74 -11.98 15.34
C TYR A 167 16.85 -12.93 14.88
N ILE A 168 17.94 -13.00 15.66
CA ILE A 168 18.96 -14.05 15.55
C ILE A 168 18.45 -15.25 16.37
N PRO A 169 18.05 -16.37 15.76
CA PRO A 169 17.81 -17.58 16.52
C PRO A 169 19.16 -18.06 17.07
N GLU A 170 19.26 -18.26 18.38
CA GLU A 170 20.42 -18.91 19.00
C GLU A 170 20.58 -20.35 18.48
N ALA A 171 21.22 -20.48 17.32
CA ALA A 171 21.78 -21.73 16.83
C ALA A 171 23.29 -21.57 16.83
N THR A 172 23.89 -22.01 17.94
CA THR A 172 25.33 -22.26 18.14
C THR A 172 26.05 -22.61 16.83
N LEU A 173 26.80 -21.67 16.25
CA LEU A 173 27.79 -21.97 15.22
C LEU A 173 29.02 -21.09 15.43
N ALA A 174 30.06 -21.75 15.94
CA ALA A 174 31.40 -21.21 16.01
C ALA A 174 31.92 -20.89 14.60
N GLY A 175 32.48 -19.69 14.46
CA GLY A 175 33.39 -19.32 13.37
C GLY A 175 32.70 -18.90 12.07
N TYR A 176 32.51 -17.60 11.89
CA TYR A 176 32.42 -16.98 10.56
C TYR A 176 33.39 -15.81 10.48
N SER A 177 34.20 -15.84 9.42
CA SER A 177 35.09 -14.76 8.97
C SER A 177 34.32 -13.79 8.07
N ASP A 178 34.73 -12.53 8.09
CA ASP A 178 34.22 -11.42 7.25
C ASP A 178 34.56 -11.59 5.76
N GLU A 179 33.86 -12.47 5.04
CA GLU A 179 33.85 -12.44 3.58
C GLU A 179 32.42 -12.44 3.01
N PRO A 180 32.18 -11.70 1.91
CA PRO A 180 30.85 -11.49 1.36
C PRO A 180 30.23 -12.80 0.87
N ILE A 181 28.95 -12.99 1.16
CA ILE A 181 28.19 -14.20 0.82
C ILE A 181 28.07 -14.30 -0.70
N ASP A 182 28.89 -15.17 -1.29
CA ASP A 182 28.84 -15.56 -2.68
C ASP A 182 27.59 -16.41 -2.95
N SER A 183 27.10 -16.33 -4.19
CA SER A 183 25.88 -16.85 -4.82
C SER A 183 25.59 -18.37 -4.71
N VAL A 184 26.26 -19.08 -3.80
CA VAL A 184 26.24 -20.55 -3.66
C VAL A 184 25.45 -21.02 -2.42
N ALA A 185 25.06 -20.10 -1.52
CA ALA A 185 24.32 -20.42 -0.30
C ALA A 185 22.84 -20.81 -0.50
N MET A 186 22.30 -20.82 -1.72
CA MET A 186 20.95 -21.30 -2.01
C MET A 186 20.82 -22.83 -2.15
N SER A 187 21.89 -23.61 -1.96
CA SER A 187 21.86 -25.06 -2.21
C SER A 187 21.68 -25.95 -0.96
N LYS A 188 21.50 -25.39 0.25
CA LYS A 188 21.45 -26.19 1.50
C LYS A 188 20.29 -25.93 2.46
N LEU A 189 19.28 -25.15 2.08
CA LEU A 189 17.99 -25.12 2.78
C LEU A 189 17.01 -25.99 1.99
N GLY A 190 16.70 -27.17 2.52
CA GLY A 190 15.84 -28.15 1.87
C GLY A 190 14.46 -27.58 1.56
N SER A 191 14.06 -27.68 0.29
CA SER A 191 12.69 -27.81 -0.22
C SER A 191 11.55 -27.11 0.56
N ALA A 192 11.75 -25.88 1.02
CA ALA A 192 10.63 -25.00 1.26
C ALA A 192 10.23 -24.43 -0.10
N GLU A 193 9.03 -24.75 -0.54
CA GLU A 193 8.46 -24.15 -1.74
C GLU A 193 8.18 -22.66 -1.43
N TYR A 194 9.08 -21.79 -1.91
CA TYR A 194 8.95 -20.34 -1.79
C TYR A 194 8.02 -19.84 -2.89
N TYR A 195 6.78 -19.51 -2.53
CA TYR A 195 5.87 -18.81 -3.42
C TYR A 195 5.51 -17.47 -2.78
N PRO A 196 5.94 -16.33 -3.35
CA PRO A 196 5.35 -15.05 -2.97
C PRO A 196 3.87 -15.11 -3.34
N TYR A 197 3.00 -14.72 -2.41
CA TYR A 197 1.58 -14.55 -2.68
C TYR A 197 1.14 -13.17 -2.21
N LEU A 198 0.21 -12.60 -2.95
CA LEU A 198 -0.39 -11.31 -2.60
C LEU A 198 -1.40 -11.56 -1.48
N TYR A 199 -1.23 -10.84 -0.38
CA TYR A 199 -2.23 -10.79 0.67
C TYR A 199 -3.22 -9.68 0.35
N TYR A 200 -4.46 -10.08 0.05
CA TYR A 200 -5.61 -9.19 -0.06
C TYR A 200 -6.43 -9.31 1.21
N GLU A 201 -6.86 -8.19 1.79
CA GLU A 201 -7.81 -8.24 2.90
C GLU A 201 -9.18 -8.70 2.38
N GLU A 202 -9.56 -9.94 2.71
CA GLU A 202 -10.91 -10.42 2.41
C GLU A 202 -11.94 -9.69 3.29
N HIS A 203 -12.83 -8.92 2.67
CA HIS A 203 -14.00 -8.36 3.36
C HIS A 203 -15.17 -9.37 3.33
N PRO A 204 -15.77 -9.75 4.49
CA PRO A 204 -16.90 -10.67 4.58
C PRO A 204 -18.26 -10.09 4.14
#